data_AF-A0A212LPW0-F1
#
_entry.id   AF-A0A212LPW0-F1
#
_cell.length_a   1.000
_cell.length_b   1.000
_cell.length_c   1.000
_cell.angle_alpha   90.00
_cell.angle_beta   90.00
_cell.angle_gamma   90.00
#
_symmetry.space_group_name_H-M   'P 1'
#
loop_
_entity.id
_entity.type
_entity.pdbx_description
1 polymer ?
#
loop_
_entity_poly.entity_id
_entity_poly.type
_entity_poly.pdbx_seq_one_letter_code
_entity_poly.pdbx_strand_id
1 'polypeptide(L)' 'MTISPATVRAASIRLHSKLGFAEVGLLPEVGMKFGKWLDLAFLQLTLDDRATPDAPPA' A
#
# COMPACT_ATOMS: atom_id res chain seq x y z
N MET A 1 12.89 -22.31 -7.94
CA MET A 1 12.76 -20.84 -7.90
C MET A 1 11.63 -20.50 -6.95
N THR A 2 11.95 -20.24 -5.67
CA THR A 2 10.93 -19.94 -4.64
C THR A 2 10.79 -18.43 -4.53
N ILE A 3 9.59 -17.91 -4.80
CA ILE A 3 9.31 -16.48 -4.64
C ILE A 3 9.08 -16.25 -3.13
N SER A 4 9.99 -15.52 -2.49
CA SER A 4 9.80 -15.11 -1.09
C SER A 4 8.62 -14.14 -1.01
N PRO A 5 7.74 -14.24 0.01
CA PRO A 5 6.65 -13.29 0.21
C PRO A 5 7.14 -11.83 0.30
N ALA A 6 8.37 -11.61 0.78
CA ALA A 6 9.01 -10.29 0.77
C ALA A 6 9.25 -9.75 -0.65
N THR A 7 9.51 -10.62 -1.63
CA THR A 7 9.84 -10.26 -3.02
C THR A 7 8.61 -9.78 -3.80
N VAL A 8 7.45 -10.41 -3.61
CA VAL A 8 6.20 -9.98 -4.27
C VAL A 8 5.78 -8.60 -3.78
N ARG A 9 5.86 -8.37 -2.46
CA ARG A 9 5.58 -7.08 -1.84
C ARG A 9 6.49 -5.98 -2.41
N ALA A 10 7.80 -6.24 -2.48
CA ALA A 10 8.76 -5.26 -3.00
C ALA A 10 8.49 -4.85 -4.46
N ALA A 11 8.07 -5.77 -5.31
CA ALA A 11 7.71 -5.46 -6.70
C ALA A 11 6.50 -4.52 -6.78
N SER A 12 5.46 -4.78 -6.00
CA SER A 12 4.26 -3.92 -5.93
C SER A 12 4.59 -2.54 -5.33
N ILE A 13 5.34 -2.49 -4.23
CA ILE A 13 5.78 -1.21 -3.63
C ILE A 13 6.53 -0.38 -4.66
N ARG A 14 7.52 -0.96 -5.35
CA ARG A 14 8.29 -0.24 -6.36
C ARG A 14 7.43 0.27 -7.52
N LEU A 15 6.41 -0.48 -7.92
CA LEU A 15 5.47 -0.02 -8.95
C LEU A 15 4.72 1.23 -8.47
N HIS A 16 4.15 1.19 -7.27
CA HIS A 16 3.39 2.31 -6.72
C HIS A 16 4.28 3.53 -6.46
N SER A 17 5.49 3.35 -5.92
CA SER A 17 6.44 4.45 -5.71
C SER A 17 6.80 5.17 -7.01
N LYS A 18 6.89 4.46 -8.14
CA LYS A 18 7.11 5.09 -9.46
C LYS A 18 5.94 5.94 -9.93
N LEU A 19 4.73 5.67 -9.44
CA LEU A 19 3.52 6.44 -9.73
C LEU A 19 3.30 7.59 -8.73
N GLY A 20 4.26 7.86 -7.85
CA GLY A 20 4.20 8.95 -6.88
C GLY A 20 3.53 8.59 -5.55
N PHE A 21 3.22 7.31 -5.31
CA PHE A 21 2.73 6.88 -4.00
C PHE A 21 3.85 6.91 -2.95
N ALA A 22 3.53 7.37 -1.75
CA ALA A 22 4.37 7.29 -0.57
C ALA A 22 3.90 6.16 0.35
N GLU A 23 4.82 5.42 0.97
CA GLU A 23 4.48 4.51 2.06
C GLU A 23 4.10 5.32 3.31
N VAL A 24 2.91 5.06 3.86
CA VAL A 24 2.35 5.82 5.00
C VAL A 24 2.10 4.94 6.22
N GLY A 25 2.28 3.63 6.11
CA GLY A 25 2.16 2.73 7.25
C GLY A 25 2.49 1.29 6.92
N LEU A 26 2.94 0.56 7.94
CA LEU A 26 3.19 -0.88 7.90
C LEU A 26 2.57 -1.51 9.14
N LEU A 27 1.66 -2.46 8.93
CA LEU A 27 1.03 -3.25 9.98
C LEU A 27 1.59 -4.68 9.89
N PRO A 28 2.51 -5.06 10.79
CA PRO A 28 3.09 -6.39 10.77
C PRO A 28 2.08 -7.45 11.21
N GLU A 29 2.14 -8.63 10.58
CA GLU A 29 1.37 -9.83 10.97
C GLU A 29 -0.14 -9.60 11.20
N VAL A 30 -0.75 -8.63 10.51
CA VAL A 30 -2.15 -8.22 10.75
C VAL A 30 -3.16 -9.22 10.18
N GLY A 31 -2.71 -10.18 9.36
CA GLY A 31 -3.57 -11.22 8.81
C GLY A 31 -2.83 -12.52 8.54
N MET A 32 -3.59 -13.61 8.40
CA MET A 32 -3.08 -14.93 8.05
C MET A 32 -3.68 -15.41 6.74
N LYS A 33 -2.84 -15.90 5.82
CA LYS A 33 -3.28 -16.57 4.60
C LYS A 33 -2.35 -17.73 4.27
N PHE A 34 -2.93 -18.87 3.87
CA PHE A 34 -2.17 -20.09 3.53
C PHE A 34 -1.19 -20.53 4.62
N GLY A 35 -1.61 -20.42 5.89
CA GLY A 35 -0.80 -20.82 7.04
C GLY A 35 0.40 -19.91 7.34
N LYS A 36 0.42 -18.68 6.81
CA LYS A 36 1.47 -17.69 7.06
C LYS A 36 0.89 -16.36 7.51
N TRP A 37 1.56 -15.72 8.45
CA TRP A 37 1.33 -14.32 8.79
C TRP A 37 1.78 -13.41 7.65
N LEU A 38 1.05 -12.31 7.48
CA LEU A 38 1.26 -11.34 6.42
C LEU A 38 1.32 -9.93 7.01
N ASP A 39 2.25 -9.14 6.50
CA ASP A 39 2.32 -7.71 6.75
C ASP A 39 1.46 -6.97 5.72
N LEU A 40 0.85 -5.87 6.15
CA LEU A 40 0.09 -4.95 5.31
C LEU A 40 0.80 -3.61 5.24
N ALA A 41 1.17 -3.17 4.03
CA ALA A 41 1.69 -1.82 3.79
C ALA A 41 0.59 -0.92 3.22
N PHE A 42 0.43 0.26 3.81
CA PHE A 42 -0.39 1.34 3.25
C PHE A 42 0.48 2.26 2.42
N LEU A 43 0.06 2.50 1.18
CA LEU A 43 0.66 3.46 0.27
C LEU A 43 -0.41 4.49 -0.13
N GLN A 44 -0.04 5.76 -0.17
CA GLN A 44 -0.95 6.88 -0.45
C GLN A 44 -0.41 7.72 -1.60
N LEU A 45 -1.29 8.10 -2.52
CA LEU A 45 -1.05 9.15 -3.51
C LEU A 45 -2.00 10.31 -3.23
N THR A 46 -1.44 11.50 -3.01
CA THR A 46 -2.22 12.74 -2.94
C THR A 46 -2.54 13.20 -4.37
N LEU A 47 -3.82 13.34 -4.70
CA LEU A 47 -4.27 13.64 -6.06
C LEU A 47 -4.28 15.14 -6.36
N ASP A 48 -4.51 15.97 -5.34
CA ASP A 48 -4.54 17.43 -5.43
C ASP A 48 -4.20 18.06 -4.06
N ASP A 49 -4.04 19.38 -4.03
CA ASP A 49 -3.64 20.17 -2.86
C ASP A 49 -4.81 20.91 -2.20
N ARG A 50 -6.06 20.51 -2.49
CA ARG A 50 -7.23 21.20 -1.94
C ARG A 50 -7.31 21.07 -0.43
N ALA A 51 -7.57 22.18 0.24
CA ALA A 51 -7.66 22.25 1.70
C ALA A 51 -8.98 21.66 2.24
N THR A 52 -10.03 21.65 1.43
CA THR A 52 -11.37 21.19 1.83
C THR A 52 -11.91 20.24 0.76
N PRO A 53 -12.55 19.11 1.15
CA PRO A 53 -13.24 18.23 0.22
C PRO A 53 -14.36 18.96 -0.54
N ASP A 54 -14.67 18.51 -1.74
CA ASP A 54 -15.86 18.98 -2.46
C ASP A 54 -17.11 18.70 -1.62
N ALA A 55 -18.10 19.59 -1.76
CA ALA A 55 -19.42 19.30 -1.25
C ALA A 55 -19.95 17.99 -1.89
N PRO A 56 -20.69 17.15 -1.14
CA PRO A 56 -21.35 15.99 -1.72
C PRO A 56 -22.24 16.42 -2.91
N PRO A 57 -22.42 15.56 -3.92
CA PRO A 57 -23.40 15.82 -4.96
C PRO A 57 -24.80 15.97 -4.34
N ALA A 58 -25.59 16.90 -4.91
CA ALA A 58 -26.97 17.18 -4.48
C ALA A 58 -27.93 16.01 -4.74
#